data_AF-A0A5C1ABA5-F1
#
_entry.id   AF-A0A5C1ABA5-F1
#
_cell.length_a   1.000
_cell.length_b   1.000
_cell.length_c   1.000
_cell.angle_alpha   90.00
_cell.angle_beta   90.00
_cell.angle_gamma   90.00
#
_symmetry.space_group_name_H-M   'P 1'
#
loop_
_entity.id
_entity.type
_entity.pdbx_description
1 polymer ?
#
loop_
_entity_poly.entity_id
_entity_poly.type
_entity_poly.pdbx_seq_one_letter_code
_entity_poly.pdbx_strand_id
1 'polypeptide(L)'
;MTDRQRELLQMIEDAFRGVELGDGVSLHESAVIDDYGTLEERRVARVPDEKRDWHKAMLEPDLPRLFDIGCGVLSFLDAQGMRFYLPACLMLLVGDHDNDLYGNMFESLEFQLTCLGDYNRERFDILNTIQRQCVCEVLTYLRDSMEDLEFEPRFRTNEINHAIDGYWSLPHA
;
A
#
# COMPACT_ATOMS: atom_id res chain seq x y z
N MET A 1 15.99 -13.78 -1.71
CA MET A 1 15.06 -13.27 -2.73
C MET A 1 14.89 -14.31 -3.82
N THR A 2 13.68 -14.82 -4.00
CA THR A 2 13.29 -15.82 -5.00
C THR A 2 13.11 -15.18 -6.39
N ASP A 3 13.02 -16.01 -7.44
CA ASP A 3 12.73 -15.51 -8.80
C ASP A 3 11.35 -14.84 -8.87
N ARG A 4 10.35 -15.42 -8.18
CA ARG A 4 9.00 -14.84 -8.08
C ARG A 4 9.01 -13.46 -7.42
N GLN A 5 9.77 -13.28 -6.34
CA GLN A 5 9.93 -11.96 -5.70
C GLN A 5 10.54 -10.96 -6.69
N ARG A 6 11.58 -11.34 -7.43
CA ARG A 6 12.23 -10.45 -8.41
C ARG A 6 11.28 -10.04 -9.54
N GLU A 7 10.48 -10.97 -10.04
CA GLU A 7 9.47 -10.69 -11.07
C GLU A 7 8.40 -9.71 -10.58
N LEU A 8 7.92 -9.89 -9.34
CA LEU A 8 6.93 -9.00 -8.74
C LEU A 8 7.50 -7.59 -8.51
N LEU A 9 8.73 -7.48 -7.99
CA LEU A 9 9.38 -6.18 -7.80
C LEU A 9 9.52 -5.44 -9.13
N GLN A 10 9.89 -6.14 -10.22
CA GLN A 10 9.95 -5.56 -11.55
C GLN A 10 8.56 -5.16 -12.08
N MET A 11 7.53 -5.98 -11.84
CA MET A 11 6.16 -5.68 -12.22
C MET A 11 5.63 -4.43 -11.51
N ILE A 12 5.90 -4.28 -10.20
CA ILE A 12 5.55 -3.09 -9.42
C ILE A 12 6.23 -1.85 -10.01
N GLU A 13 7.53 -1.95 -10.26
CA GLU A 13 8.32 -0.87 -10.84
C GLU A 13 7.77 -0.40 -12.20
N ASP A 14 7.42 -1.33 -13.08
CA ASP A 14 6.88 -0.99 -14.40
C ASP A 14 5.44 -0.45 -14.33
N ALA A 15 4.58 -1.02 -13.49
CA ALA A 15 3.17 -0.63 -13.38
C ALA A 15 2.98 0.78 -12.79
N PHE A 16 3.90 1.21 -11.91
CA PHE A 16 3.84 2.49 -11.21
C PHE A 16 4.92 3.48 -11.66
N ARG A 17 5.64 3.19 -12.76
CA ARG A 17 6.64 4.07 -13.33
C ARG A 17 6.08 5.47 -13.60
N GLY A 18 6.74 6.49 -13.03
CA GLY A 18 6.38 7.89 -13.23
C GLY A 18 5.08 8.33 -12.55
N VAL A 19 4.57 7.56 -11.60
CA VAL A 19 3.48 8.02 -10.72
C VAL A 19 4.02 9.12 -9.80
N GLU A 20 3.37 10.28 -9.85
CA GLU A 20 3.62 11.42 -8.96
C GLU A 20 2.42 11.59 -8.01
N LEU A 21 2.65 12.20 -6.85
CA LEU A 21 1.62 12.45 -5.84
C LEU A 21 0.60 13.49 -6.31
N GLY A 22 1.06 14.49 -7.06
CA GLY A 22 0.23 15.64 -7.46
C GLY A 22 -0.33 16.37 -6.24
N ASP A 23 -1.66 16.55 -6.23
CA ASP A 23 -2.39 17.20 -5.15
C ASP A 23 -2.84 16.22 -4.06
N GLY A 24 -2.54 14.93 -4.20
CA GLY A 24 -2.87 13.88 -3.24
C GLY A 24 -2.35 14.17 -1.84
N VAL A 25 -3.00 13.53 -0.86
CA VAL A 25 -2.61 13.61 0.55
C VAL A 25 -1.23 12.98 0.72
N SER A 26 -0.27 13.74 1.25
CA SER A 26 1.07 13.25 1.54
C SER A 26 1.17 12.54 2.90
N LEU A 27 2.29 11.87 3.17
CA LEU A 27 2.52 11.15 4.44
C LEU A 27 2.38 12.06 5.66
N HIS A 28 3.03 13.22 5.67
CA HIS A 28 2.93 14.11 6.82
C HIS A 28 1.54 14.78 6.92
N GLU A 29 0.85 15.02 5.80
CA GLU A 29 -0.56 15.45 5.86
C GLU A 29 -1.45 14.42 6.53
N SER A 30 -1.24 13.14 6.23
CA SER A 30 -2.05 12.04 6.77
C SER A 30 -1.98 11.99 8.31
N ALA A 31 -0.79 12.23 8.88
CA ALA A 31 -0.60 12.30 10.33
C ALA A 31 -1.33 13.50 10.94
N VAL A 32 -1.29 14.66 10.28
CA VAL A 32 -2.04 15.83 10.72
C VAL A 32 -3.55 15.59 10.63
N ILE A 33 -4.03 14.87 9.62
CA ILE A 33 -5.46 14.51 9.50
C ILE A 33 -5.87 13.59 10.65
N ASP A 34 -5.06 12.59 10.97
CA ASP A 34 -5.31 11.66 12.09
C ASP A 34 -5.40 12.41 13.44
N ASP A 35 -4.52 13.40 13.64
CA ASP A 35 -4.50 14.28 14.81
C ASP A 35 -5.59 15.38 14.79
N TYR A 36 -6.56 15.31 13.87
CA TYR A 36 -7.64 16.30 13.69
C TYR A 36 -7.14 17.74 13.43
N GLY A 37 -5.96 17.86 12.82
CA GLY A 37 -5.34 19.14 12.50
C GLY A 37 -6.05 19.92 11.40
N THR A 38 -5.73 21.20 11.34
CA THR A 38 -6.30 22.18 10.41
C THR A 38 -5.73 22.08 9.00
N LEU A 39 -6.41 22.69 8.03
CA LEU A 39 -5.91 22.81 6.66
C LEU A 39 -4.58 23.55 6.57
N GLU A 40 -4.31 24.50 7.47
CA GLU A 40 -3.05 25.23 7.47
C GLU A 40 -1.90 24.37 7.99
N GLU A 41 -2.13 23.59 9.04
CA GLU A 41 -1.16 22.61 9.53
C GLU A 41 -0.84 21.56 8.46
N ARG A 42 -1.85 21.08 7.72
CA ARG A 42 -1.64 20.17 6.58
C ARG A 42 -0.77 20.79 5.48
N ARG A 43 -1.01 22.07 5.13
CA ARG A 43 -0.20 22.78 4.12
C ARG A 43 1.27 22.90 4.54
N VAL A 44 1.54 23.12 5.81
CA VAL A 44 2.91 23.17 6.35
C VAL A 44 3.52 21.76 6.36
N ALA A 45 2.76 20.77 6.84
CA ALA A 45 3.21 19.39 6.97
C ALA A 45 3.58 18.76 5.63
N ARG A 46 2.88 19.09 4.54
CA ARG A 46 3.18 18.53 3.21
C ARG A 46 4.45 19.06 2.56
N VAL A 47 5.05 20.13 3.06
CA VAL A 47 6.23 20.78 2.44
C VAL A 47 7.42 19.83 2.30
N PRO A 48 7.88 19.13 3.36
CA PRO A 48 9.02 18.22 3.29
C PRO A 48 8.79 16.97 2.43
N ASP A 49 7.54 16.53 2.24
CA ASP A 49 7.25 15.28 1.54
C ASP A 49 7.73 15.28 0.09
N GLU A 50 8.35 14.17 -0.32
CA GLU A 50 8.57 13.83 -1.73
C GLU A 50 7.23 13.63 -2.46
N LYS A 51 7.15 14.14 -3.70
CA LYS A 51 5.92 14.18 -4.49
C LYS A 51 6.09 13.67 -5.92
N ARG A 52 7.32 13.43 -6.38
CA ARG A 52 7.63 13.10 -7.77
C ARG A 52 8.15 11.69 -7.94
N ASP A 53 8.85 11.17 -6.95
CA ASP A 53 9.50 9.86 -7.02
C ASP A 53 9.13 9.01 -5.82
N TRP A 54 8.18 8.11 -6.01
CA TRP A 54 7.68 7.24 -4.94
C TRP A 54 8.76 6.32 -4.38
N HIS A 55 9.89 6.08 -5.08
CA HIS A 55 11.02 5.33 -4.54
C HIS A 55 11.60 5.97 -3.28
N LYS A 56 11.62 7.31 -3.26
CA LYS A 56 12.21 8.07 -2.16
C LYS A 56 11.23 8.28 -1.01
N ALA A 57 9.93 8.11 -1.25
CA ALA A 57 8.92 8.21 -0.23
C ALA A 57 9.14 7.21 0.92
N MET A 58 9.71 6.04 0.63
CA MET A 58 10.05 5.03 1.66
C MET A 58 11.46 5.17 2.23
N LEU A 59 12.23 6.16 1.75
CA LEU A 59 13.53 6.53 2.33
C LEU A 59 13.38 7.64 3.38
N GLU A 60 12.14 8.06 3.68
CA GLU A 60 11.86 9.07 4.69
C GLU A 60 12.31 8.56 6.06
N PRO A 61 13.21 9.28 6.77
CA PRO A 61 13.75 8.82 8.06
C PRO A 61 12.67 8.58 9.12
N ASP A 62 11.57 9.31 9.03
CA ASP A 62 10.43 9.22 9.95
C ASP A 62 9.43 8.13 9.57
N LEU A 63 9.63 7.41 8.46
CA LEU A 63 8.68 6.42 7.94
C LEU A 63 8.34 5.31 8.97
N PRO A 64 9.30 4.66 9.66
CA PRO A 64 8.95 3.67 10.68
C PRO A 64 8.12 4.28 11.80
N ARG A 65 8.46 5.50 12.22
CA ARG A 65 7.71 6.24 13.24
C ARG A 65 6.30 6.60 12.77
N LEU A 66 6.13 6.98 11.50
CA LEU A 66 4.81 7.29 10.93
C LEU A 66 3.90 6.06 10.89
N PHE A 67 4.45 4.87 10.62
CA PHE A 67 3.69 3.61 10.68
C PHE A 67 3.54 3.03 12.10
N ASP A 68 4.43 3.37 13.03
CA ASP A 68 4.39 2.92 14.43
C ASP A 68 3.47 3.77 15.32
N ILE A 69 3.39 5.09 15.07
CA ILE A 69 2.53 6.02 15.83
C ILE A 69 1.05 5.86 15.46
N GLY A 70 0.75 5.21 14.34
CA GLY A 70 -0.60 4.76 14.04
C GLY A 70 -0.66 3.94 12.77
N CYS A 71 -1.41 2.84 12.82
CA CYS A 71 -1.84 2.10 11.63
C CYS A 71 -2.70 2.95 10.65
N GLY A 72 -2.88 4.25 10.96
CA GLY A 72 -3.79 5.19 10.33
C GLY A 72 -3.24 5.93 9.11
N VAL A 73 -1.93 6.05 8.91
CA VAL A 73 -1.35 6.83 7.79
C VAL A 73 -1.98 6.42 6.44
N LEU A 74 -2.00 5.12 6.12
CA LEU A 74 -2.64 4.61 4.91
C LEU A 74 -4.16 4.83 4.89
N SER A 75 -4.80 4.85 6.06
CA SER A 75 -6.23 5.10 6.18
C SER A 75 -6.62 6.55 5.83
N PHE A 76 -5.72 7.53 5.98
CA PHE A 76 -6.01 8.95 5.68
C PHE A 76 -5.52 9.42 4.31
N LEU A 77 -4.83 8.57 3.56
CA LEU A 77 -4.51 8.85 2.16
C LEU A 77 -5.80 8.89 1.32
N ASP A 78 -5.88 9.86 0.41
CA ASP A 78 -6.89 9.86 -0.64
C ASP A 78 -6.47 8.94 -1.81
N ALA A 79 -7.25 8.91 -2.89
CA ALA A 79 -6.97 8.05 -4.05
C ALA A 79 -5.58 8.35 -4.67
N GLN A 80 -5.20 9.63 -4.78
CA GLN A 80 -3.91 10.03 -5.35
C GLN A 80 -2.74 9.67 -4.42
N GLY A 81 -2.87 9.94 -3.12
CA GLY A 81 -1.91 9.54 -2.10
C GLY A 81 -1.72 8.03 -2.08
N MET A 82 -2.83 7.28 -2.08
CA MET A 82 -2.79 5.82 -2.12
C MET A 82 -2.06 5.33 -3.38
N ARG A 83 -2.41 5.84 -4.56
CA ARG A 83 -1.73 5.47 -5.82
C ARG A 83 -0.22 5.78 -5.80
N PHE A 84 0.19 6.86 -5.14
CA PHE A 84 1.61 7.25 -5.07
C PHE A 84 2.42 6.41 -4.07
N TYR A 85 1.91 6.16 -2.86
CA TYR A 85 2.66 5.45 -1.83
C TYR A 85 2.54 3.92 -1.93
N LEU A 86 1.45 3.40 -2.54
CA LEU A 86 1.20 1.98 -2.73
C LEU A 86 2.37 1.19 -3.33
N PRO A 87 3.01 1.57 -4.47
CA PRO A 87 4.08 0.77 -5.05
C PRO A 87 5.24 0.55 -4.08
N ALA A 88 5.60 1.59 -3.32
CA ALA A 88 6.71 1.52 -2.41
C ALA A 88 6.38 0.61 -1.20
N CYS A 89 5.14 0.66 -0.69
CA CYS A 89 4.63 -0.29 0.30
C CYS A 89 4.62 -1.73 -0.22
N LEU A 90 4.17 -1.97 -1.46
CA LEU A 90 4.17 -3.29 -2.09
C LEU A 90 5.60 -3.84 -2.27
N MET A 91 6.56 -2.99 -2.63
CA MET A 91 7.96 -3.40 -2.75
C MET A 91 8.56 -3.83 -1.41
N LEU A 92 8.30 -3.08 -0.33
CA LEU A 92 8.73 -3.45 1.01
C LEU A 92 8.11 -4.77 1.44
N LEU A 93 6.81 -4.93 1.19
CA LEU A 93 6.09 -6.17 1.50
C LEU A 93 6.66 -7.38 0.75
N VAL A 94 6.95 -7.25 -0.55
CA VAL A 94 7.50 -8.37 -1.33
C VAL A 94 8.97 -8.64 -0.99
N GLY A 95 9.76 -7.57 -0.79
CA GLY A 95 11.22 -7.64 -0.67
C GLY A 95 11.73 -7.88 0.75
N ASP A 96 10.98 -7.48 1.78
CA ASP A 96 11.43 -7.42 3.18
C ASP A 96 10.30 -7.74 4.18
N HIS A 97 9.42 -8.69 3.85
CA HIS A 97 8.27 -9.07 4.70
C HIS A 97 8.62 -9.53 6.11
N ASP A 98 9.83 -10.08 6.31
CA ASP A 98 10.29 -10.58 7.62
C ASP A 98 10.89 -9.45 8.51
N ASN A 99 10.86 -8.20 8.06
CA ASN A 99 11.40 -7.08 8.81
C ASN A 99 10.39 -6.54 9.81
N ASP A 100 10.62 -6.85 11.09
CA ASP A 100 9.79 -6.43 12.22
C ASP A 100 9.55 -4.90 12.28
N LEU A 101 10.44 -4.07 11.72
CA LEU A 101 10.28 -2.62 11.70
C LEU A 101 9.05 -2.16 10.90
N TYR A 102 8.55 -3.00 9.99
CA TYR A 102 7.44 -2.67 9.10
C TYR A 102 6.17 -3.48 9.38
N GLY A 103 6.13 -4.28 10.46
CA GLY A 103 4.98 -5.15 10.77
C GLY A 103 3.63 -4.41 10.77
N ASN A 104 3.52 -3.28 11.47
CA ASN A 104 2.31 -2.46 11.49
C ASN A 104 1.92 -1.90 10.12
N MET A 105 2.91 -1.57 9.27
CA MET A 105 2.67 -1.13 7.90
C MET A 105 2.12 -2.27 7.05
N PHE A 106 2.69 -3.46 7.17
CA PHE A 106 2.22 -4.65 6.45
C PHE A 106 0.80 -5.03 6.84
N GLU A 107 0.48 -5.05 8.14
CA GLU A 107 -0.89 -5.29 8.62
C GLU A 107 -1.88 -4.23 8.12
N SER A 108 -1.49 -2.95 8.19
CA SER A 108 -2.33 -1.85 7.70
C SER A 108 -2.56 -1.97 6.19
N LEU A 109 -1.50 -2.23 5.40
CA LEU A 109 -1.58 -2.39 3.96
C LEU A 109 -2.46 -3.59 3.58
N GLU A 110 -2.25 -4.75 4.21
CA GLU A 110 -3.08 -5.94 4.02
C GLU A 110 -4.55 -5.60 4.26
N PHE A 111 -4.86 -4.95 5.38
CA PHE A 111 -6.22 -4.52 5.69
C PHE A 111 -6.80 -3.57 4.63
N GLN A 112 -6.05 -2.56 4.16
CA GLN A 112 -6.54 -1.67 3.10
C GLN A 112 -6.86 -2.46 1.82
N LEU A 113 -6.02 -3.44 1.46
CA LEU A 113 -6.16 -4.23 0.24
C LEU A 113 -7.24 -5.31 0.32
N THR A 114 -7.61 -5.80 1.51
CA THR A 114 -8.60 -6.87 1.67
C THR A 114 -9.96 -6.39 2.18
N CYS A 115 -10.01 -5.36 3.03
CA CYS A 115 -11.24 -4.78 3.56
C CYS A 115 -11.89 -3.81 2.56
N LEU A 116 -12.40 -4.36 1.45
CA LEU A 116 -12.86 -3.60 0.30
C LEU A 116 -14.33 -3.16 0.41
N GLY A 117 -14.64 -2.36 1.43
CA GLY A 117 -15.88 -1.56 1.46
C GLY A 117 -15.81 -0.34 0.54
N ASP A 118 -16.89 0.44 0.46
CA ASP A 118 -16.98 1.61 -0.43
C ASP A 118 -15.78 2.55 -0.29
N TYR A 119 -15.36 2.82 0.95
CA TYR A 119 -14.21 3.67 1.25
C TYR A 119 -12.90 3.24 0.55
N ASN A 120 -12.57 1.95 0.59
CA ASN A 120 -11.34 1.46 -0.02
C ASN A 120 -11.48 1.32 -1.54
N ARG A 121 -12.66 0.91 -2.02
CA ARG A 121 -12.92 0.82 -3.46
C ARG A 121 -12.76 2.17 -4.15
N GLU A 122 -13.38 3.23 -3.62
CA GLU A 122 -13.27 4.58 -4.18
C GLU A 122 -11.81 5.05 -4.29
N ARG A 123 -10.96 4.72 -3.31
CA ARG A 123 -9.54 5.11 -3.32
C ARG A 123 -8.72 4.31 -4.34
N PHE A 124 -9.08 3.06 -4.59
CA PHE A 124 -8.38 2.21 -5.55
C PHE A 124 -8.94 2.27 -6.97
N ASP A 125 -10.08 2.92 -7.20
CA ASP A 125 -10.68 3.09 -8.54
C ASP A 125 -9.81 3.93 -9.48
N ILE A 126 -8.91 4.74 -8.95
CA ILE A 126 -7.92 5.50 -9.73
C ILE A 126 -6.85 4.60 -10.40
N LEU A 127 -6.68 3.36 -9.92
CA LEU A 127 -5.67 2.46 -10.43
C LEU A 127 -6.06 1.93 -11.81
N ASN A 128 -5.14 2.00 -12.76
CA ASN A 128 -5.35 1.42 -14.09
C ASN A 128 -5.29 -0.12 -14.05
N THR A 129 -5.66 -0.77 -15.14
CA THR A 129 -5.69 -2.23 -15.26
C THR A 129 -4.37 -2.90 -14.88
N ILE A 130 -3.23 -2.34 -15.30
CA ILE A 130 -1.89 -2.89 -15.03
C ILE A 130 -1.56 -2.77 -13.54
N GLN A 131 -1.88 -1.64 -12.91
CA GLN A 131 -1.68 -1.41 -11.48
C GLN A 131 -2.56 -2.35 -10.63
N ARG A 132 -3.82 -2.54 -11.03
CA ARG A 132 -4.73 -3.49 -10.35
C ARG A 132 -4.24 -4.92 -10.48
N GLN A 133 -3.78 -5.31 -11.67
CA GLN A 133 -3.18 -6.63 -11.89
C GLN A 133 -1.96 -6.81 -10.98
N CYS A 134 -1.10 -5.80 -10.87
CA CYS A 134 0.06 -5.85 -9.98
C CYS A 134 -0.34 -6.09 -8.52
N VAL A 135 -1.36 -5.39 -8.00
CA VAL A 135 -1.89 -5.63 -6.65
C VAL A 135 -2.42 -7.07 -6.49
N CYS A 136 -3.17 -7.56 -7.47
CA CYS A 136 -3.68 -8.94 -7.47
C CYS A 136 -2.55 -9.98 -7.39
N GLU A 137 -1.48 -9.79 -8.17
CA GLU A 137 -0.32 -10.69 -8.20
C GLU A 137 0.48 -10.67 -6.89
N VAL A 138 0.57 -9.50 -6.23
CA VAL A 138 1.17 -9.39 -4.89
C VAL A 138 0.32 -10.10 -3.84
N LEU A 139 -1.00 -9.88 -3.82
CA LEU A 139 -1.90 -10.58 -2.88
C LEU A 139 -1.85 -12.11 -3.09
N THR A 140 -1.77 -12.55 -4.34
CA THR A 140 -1.60 -13.97 -4.68
C THR A 140 -0.29 -14.51 -4.09
N TYR A 141 0.81 -13.77 -4.24
CA TYR A 141 2.09 -14.13 -3.65
C TYR A 141 2.07 -14.19 -2.12
N LEU A 142 1.39 -13.25 -1.45
CA LEU A 142 1.22 -13.29 0.00
C LEU A 142 0.45 -14.52 0.44
N ARG A 143 -0.69 -14.81 -0.19
CA ARG A 143 -1.48 -16.01 0.08
C ARG A 143 -0.63 -17.27 -0.03
N ASP A 144 0.08 -17.42 -1.13
CA ASP A 144 0.89 -18.61 -1.40
C ASP A 144 2.05 -18.75 -0.39
N SER A 145 2.64 -17.62 0.04
CA SER A 145 3.69 -17.61 1.06
C SER A 145 3.18 -17.96 2.46
N MET A 146 1.89 -17.73 2.74
CA MET A 146 1.24 -18.08 4.00
C MET A 146 0.77 -19.53 4.06
N GLU A 147 0.44 -20.15 2.92
CA GLU A 147 0.00 -21.56 2.86
C GLU A 147 1.10 -22.55 3.31
N ASP A 148 2.37 -22.16 3.20
CA ASP A 148 3.53 -22.94 3.66
C ASP A 148 3.71 -22.93 5.20
N LEU A 149 2.94 -22.11 5.93
CA LEU A 149 3.02 -21.99 7.38
C LEU A 149 1.93 -22.84 8.05
N GLU A 150 2.34 -23.91 8.77
CA GLU A 150 1.45 -24.91 9.40
C GLU A 150 0.39 -24.34 10.37
N PHE A 151 0.52 -23.07 10.80
CA PHE A 151 -0.30 -22.46 11.86
C PHE A 151 -0.93 -21.10 11.52
N GLU A 152 -0.92 -20.66 10.26
CA GLU A 152 -1.53 -19.37 9.93
C GLU A 152 -3.06 -19.38 10.08
N PRO A 153 -3.68 -18.28 10.57
CA PRO A 153 -5.12 -18.22 10.73
C PRO A 153 -5.79 -18.28 9.36
N ARG A 154 -6.54 -19.36 9.10
CA ARG A 154 -7.39 -19.55 7.89
C ARG A 154 -8.27 -18.34 7.55
N PHE A 155 -8.54 -17.48 8.53
CA PHE A 155 -9.26 -16.23 8.36
C PHE A 155 -8.55 -15.24 7.41
N ARG A 156 -7.24 -14.99 7.58
CA ARG A 156 -6.49 -14.07 6.71
C ARG A 156 -6.46 -14.55 5.26
N THR A 157 -6.20 -15.84 5.03
CA THR A 157 -6.22 -16.44 3.69
C THR A 157 -7.59 -16.29 3.01
N ASN A 158 -8.70 -16.39 3.76
CA ASN A 158 -10.05 -16.20 3.22
C ASN A 158 -10.31 -14.75 2.78
N GLU A 159 -9.84 -13.77 3.54
CA GLU A 159 -9.99 -12.35 3.19
C GLU A 159 -9.18 -12.00 1.93
N ILE A 160 -7.96 -12.51 1.83
CA ILE A 160 -7.12 -12.36 0.63
C ILE A 160 -7.79 -13.00 -0.59
N ASN A 161 -8.30 -14.25 -0.45
CA ASN A 161 -9.02 -14.92 -1.54
C ASN A 161 -10.26 -14.14 -1.98
N HIS A 162 -11.05 -13.64 -1.03
CA HIS A 162 -12.24 -12.83 -1.36
C HIS A 162 -11.88 -11.54 -2.10
N ALA A 163 -10.78 -10.89 -1.70
CA ALA A 163 -10.29 -9.69 -2.37
C ALA A 163 -9.83 -9.96 -3.80
N ILE A 164 -9.06 -11.05 -4.01
CA ILE A 164 -8.56 -11.51 -5.31
C ILE A 164 -9.73 -11.87 -6.25
N ASP A 165 -10.64 -12.73 -5.81
CA ASP A 165 -11.76 -13.22 -6.63
C ASP A 165 -12.82 -12.13 -6.89
N GLY A 166 -12.85 -11.11 -6.03
CA GLY A 166 -13.79 -10.01 -6.07
C GLY A 166 -13.21 -8.76 -6.76
N TYR A 167 -12.80 -7.78 -5.96
CA TYR A 167 -12.45 -6.45 -6.45
C TYR A 167 -11.17 -6.43 -7.31
N TRP A 168 -10.16 -7.21 -6.94
CA TRP A 168 -8.89 -7.21 -7.66
C TRP A 168 -8.91 -8.07 -8.93
N SER A 169 -9.97 -8.87 -9.12
CA SER A 169 -10.18 -9.59 -10.37
C SER A 169 -10.26 -8.60 -11.53
N LEU A 170 -9.55 -8.92 -12.62
CA LEU A 170 -9.66 -8.12 -13.84
C LEU A 170 -11.07 -8.28 -14.40
N PRO A 171 -11.73 -7.19 -14.86
CA PRO A 171 -12.99 -7.32 -15.58
C PRO A 171 -12.78 -8.29 -16.74
N HIS A 172 -13.66 -9.29 -16.88
CA HIS A 172 -13.69 -10.12 -18.07
C HIS A 172 -13.77 -9.19 -19.29
N ALA A 173 -12.73 -9.22 -20.11
CA ALA A 173 -12.61 -8.43 -21.33
C ALA A 173 -13.77 -8.67 -22.31
#